data_AF-A0A653Q2W2-F1
#
_entry.id   AF-A0A653Q2W2-F1
#
_cell.length_a   1.000
_cell.length_b   1.000
_cell.length_c   1.000
_cell.angle_alpha   90.00
_cell.angle_beta   90.00
_cell.angle_gamma   90.00
#
_symmetry.space_group_name_H-M   'P 1'
#
loop_
_entity.id
_entity.type
_entity.pdbx_description
1 polymer ?
#
loop_
_entity_poly.entity_id
_entity_poly.type
_entity_poly.pdbx_seq_one_letter_code
_entity_poly.pdbx_strand_id
1 'polypeptide(L)'
;MHPIDRLRAEVAAHESNEWAHELGWKPLFVASPEARVLIISQAPGRLAQESGIPWNDPSGVLLRSWMGVTPEEFYDPANVAIVPMDFYFPGKGASGDLPPRRDFAPRWHPPLLEQLTEVRLTILIGAYAQRAYLGPRAGRTLTENVRAAETHLPLFPIVHPSPLARGWRSKNPWFQEETVPLLAAQVRAALTA
;
A
#
# COMPACT_ATOMS: atom_id res chain seq x y z
N MET A 1 9.19 16.91 -18.04
CA MET A 1 9.20 16.10 -16.80
C MET A 1 7.77 15.70 -16.51
N HIS A 2 7.50 14.40 -16.39
CA HIS A 2 6.17 13.88 -16.09
C HIS A 2 5.70 14.40 -14.71
N PRO A 3 4.40 14.67 -14.46
CA PRO A 3 3.93 15.16 -13.16
C PRO A 3 4.37 14.30 -11.97
N ILE A 4 4.35 12.97 -12.12
CA ILE A 4 4.81 12.03 -11.09
C ILE A 4 6.30 12.20 -10.77
N ASP A 5 7.16 12.42 -11.78
CA ASP A 5 8.59 12.65 -11.57
C ASP A 5 8.84 13.99 -10.87
N ARG A 6 8.06 15.01 -11.23
CA ARG A 6 8.10 16.31 -10.54
C ARG A 6 7.76 16.13 -9.07
N LEU A 7 6.67 15.44 -8.76
CA LEU A 7 6.25 15.20 -7.38
C LEU A 7 7.30 14.40 -6.61
N ARG A 8 7.94 13.41 -7.25
CA ARG A 8 9.04 12.66 -6.65
C ARG A 8 10.19 13.58 -6.25
N ALA A 9 10.56 14.52 -7.12
CA ALA A 9 11.60 15.51 -6.84
C ALA A 9 11.20 16.49 -5.73
N GLU A 10 9.94 16.95 -5.72
CA GLU A 10 9.40 17.83 -4.68
C GLU A 10 9.39 17.15 -3.30
N VAL A 11 8.96 15.88 -3.22
CA VAL A 11 9.02 15.10 -1.99
C VAL A 11 10.47 14.96 -1.51
N ALA A 12 11.39 14.63 -2.42
CA ALA A 12 12.80 14.43 -2.07
C ALA A 12 13.48 15.72 -1.56
N ALA A 13 13.10 16.88 -2.11
CA ALA A 13 13.68 18.17 -1.76
C ALA A 13 13.00 18.87 -0.58
N HIS A 14 11.88 18.35 -0.07
CA HIS A 14 11.14 18.97 1.02
C HIS A 14 11.92 18.89 2.34
N GLU A 15 11.98 19.99 3.10
CA GLU A 15 12.75 20.12 4.35
C GLU A 15 12.48 18.98 5.37
N SER A 16 11.22 18.52 5.47
CA SER A 16 10.85 17.42 6.38
C SER A 16 11.44 16.04 6.00
N ASN A 17 12.11 15.95 4.84
CA ASN A 17 12.77 14.76 4.32
C ASN A 17 14.30 14.94 4.17
N GLU A 18 14.88 16.04 4.67
CA GLU A 18 16.33 16.29 4.59
C GLU A 18 17.15 15.14 5.18
N TRP A 19 16.72 14.60 6.32
CA TRP A 19 17.33 13.42 6.96
C TRP A 19 17.40 12.20 6.03
N ALA A 20 16.41 12.01 5.15
CA ALA A 20 16.39 10.88 4.21
C ALA A 20 17.37 11.13 3.06
N HIS A 21 17.45 12.39 2.60
CA HIS A 21 18.42 12.81 1.60
C HIS A 21 19.87 12.62 2.09
N GLU A 22 20.18 12.95 3.34
CA GLU A 22 21.50 12.71 3.95
C GLU A 22 21.90 11.22 3.95
N LEU A 23 20.91 10.33 4.06
CA LEU A 23 21.09 8.88 3.98
C LEU A 23 21.12 8.35 2.53
N GLY A 24 20.99 9.22 1.53
CA GLY A 24 20.91 8.85 0.11
C GLY A 24 19.59 8.16 -0.26
N TRP A 25 18.56 8.26 0.57
CA TRP A 25 17.27 7.63 0.35
C TRP A 25 16.38 8.45 -0.57
N LYS A 26 15.76 7.75 -1.52
CA LYS A 26 14.73 8.31 -2.41
C LYS A 26 13.35 7.96 -1.86
N PRO A 27 12.33 8.82 -2.09
CA PRO A 27 10.96 8.48 -1.75
C PRO A 27 10.52 7.25 -2.53
N LEU A 28 10.04 6.23 -1.80
CA LEU A 28 9.68 4.94 -2.34
C LEU A 28 8.16 4.82 -2.52
N PHE A 29 7.75 5.04 -3.77
CA PHE A 29 6.40 4.77 -4.27
C PHE A 29 6.49 4.39 -5.76
N VAL A 30 5.53 3.62 -6.24
CA VAL A 30 5.36 3.25 -7.66
C VAL A 30 4.03 3.84 -8.12
N ALA A 31 4.03 4.55 -9.24
CA ALA A 31 2.85 5.19 -9.77
C ALA A 31 2.98 5.33 -11.29
N SER A 32 1.90 5.05 -12.00
CA SER A 32 1.74 5.33 -13.43
C SER A 32 0.27 5.72 -13.67
N PRO A 33 -0.02 6.60 -14.64
CA PRO A 33 -1.40 6.95 -14.99
C PRO A 33 -2.25 5.76 -15.44
N GLU A 34 -1.59 4.73 -16.00
CA GLU A 34 -2.21 3.50 -16.50
C GLU A 34 -2.55 2.49 -15.40
N ALA A 35 -1.98 2.66 -14.19
CA ALA A 35 -2.14 1.74 -13.07
C ALA A 35 -3.61 1.40 -12.81
N ARG A 36 -3.95 0.10 -12.84
CA ARG A 36 -5.31 -0.40 -12.63
C ARG A 36 -5.63 -0.71 -11.18
N VAL A 37 -4.62 -1.13 -10.41
CA VAL A 37 -4.72 -1.47 -9.00
C VAL A 37 -3.82 -0.55 -8.19
N LEU A 38 -4.36 0.07 -7.16
CA LEU A 38 -3.61 0.89 -6.21
C LEU A 38 -3.45 0.15 -4.88
N ILE A 39 -2.22 0.03 -4.39
CA ILE A 39 -1.92 -0.51 -3.06
C ILE A 39 -1.53 0.64 -2.15
N ILE A 40 -2.29 0.82 -1.06
CA ILE A 40 -1.94 1.75 0.02
C ILE A 40 -1.64 0.95 1.28
N SER A 41 -0.40 1.05 1.76
CA SER A 41 0.10 0.36 2.95
C SER A 41 0.76 1.35 3.92
N GLN A 42 1.40 0.86 4.99
CA GLN A 42 1.95 1.73 6.03
C GLN A 42 3.12 2.59 5.55
N ALA A 43 4.30 1.99 5.43
CA ALA A 43 5.55 2.64 5.02
C ALA A 43 6.49 1.52 4.58
N PRO A 44 7.52 1.81 3.77
CA PRO A 44 8.52 0.81 3.45
C PRO A 44 9.32 0.40 4.70
N GLY A 45 9.66 -0.88 4.80
CA GLY A 45 10.66 -1.34 5.76
C GLY A 45 12.08 -0.98 5.30
N ARG A 46 13.07 -1.13 6.19
CA ARG A 46 14.48 -0.82 5.89
C ARG A 46 15.00 -1.46 4.59
N LEU A 47 14.78 -2.76 4.40
CA LEU A 47 15.28 -3.48 3.23
C LEU A 47 14.62 -3.01 1.92
N ALA A 48 13.33 -2.65 1.97
CA ALA A 48 12.63 -2.08 0.83
C ALA A 48 13.19 -0.69 0.49
N GLN A 49 13.46 0.13 1.51
CA GLN A 49 14.07 1.45 1.35
C GLN A 49 15.48 1.37 0.74
N GLU A 50 16.31 0.45 1.23
CA GLU A 50 17.69 0.25 0.75
C GLU A 50 17.73 -0.33 -0.68
N SER A 51 16.84 -1.28 -1.00
CA SER A 51 16.77 -1.85 -2.35
C SER A 51 16.08 -0.94 -3.36
N GLY A 52 15.25 -0.01 -2.90
CA GLY A 52 14.40 0.80 -3.77
C GLY A 52 13.27 0.02 -4.44
N ILE A 53 12.98 -1.20 -3.99
CA ILE A 53 11.94 -2.07 -4.55
C ILE A 53 10.90 -2.39 -3.48
N PRO A 54 9.67 -1.86 -3.57
CA PRO A 54 8.63 -2.16 -2.59
C PRO A 54 8.20 -3.62 -2.68
N TRP A 55 7.85 -4.22 -1.54
CA TRP A 55 7.34 -5.60 -1.47
C TRP A 55 8.29 -6.67 -2.06
N ASN A 56 9.60 -6.40 -2.13
CA ASN A 56 10.63 -7.38 -2.51
C ASN A 56 11.09 -8.23 -1.31
N ASP A 57 10.12 -8.77 -0.57
CA ASP A 57 10.36 -9.55 0.64
C ASP A 57 9.33 -10.70 0.77
N PRO A 58 9.44 -11.58 1.78
CA PRO A 58 8.46 -12.65 1.98
C PRO A 58 7.03 -12.17 2.21
N SER A 59 6.81 -10.96 2.74
CA SER A 59 5.48 -10.39 2.89
C SER A 59 4.89 -10.03 1.53
N GLY A 60 5.71 -9.54 0.60
CA GLY A 60 5.32 -9.28 -0.78
C GLY A 60 5.01 -10.55 -1.58
N VAL A 61 5.76 -11.64 -1.35
CA VAL A 61 5.43 -12.96 -1.92
C VAL A 61 4.03 -13.39 -1.48
N LEU A 62 3.73 -13.27 -0.19
CA LEU A 62 2.42 -13.62 0.35
C LEU A 62 1.33 -12.69 -0.19
N LEU A 63 1.59 -11.38 -0.30
CA LEU A 63 0.65 -10.42 -0.89
C LEU A 63 0.27 -10.80 -2.33
N ARG A 64 1.28 -11.10 -3.17
CA ARG A 64 1.05 -11.52 -4.56
C ARG A 64 0.21 -12.80 -4.63
N SER A 65 0.46 -13.77 -3.74
CA SER A 65 -0.38 -14.97 -3.67
C SER A 65 -1.83 -14.67 -3.30
N TRP A 66 -2.09 -13.67 -2.44
CA TRP A 66 -3.45 -13.26 -2.10
C TRP A 66 -4.13 -12.51 -3.22
N MET A 67 -3.38 -11.70 -3.95
CA MET A 67 -3.86 -10.97 -5.12
C MET A 67 -4.08 -11.90 -6.33
N GLY A 68 -3.49 -13.09 -6.34
CA GLY A 68 -3.56 -14.01 -7.48
C GLY A 68 -2.80 -13.51 -8.71
N VAL A 69 -1.69 -12.78 -8.52
CA VAL A 69 -0.89 -12.19 -9.60
C VAL A 69 0.53 -12.73 -9.62
N THR A 70 1.12 -12.74 -10.81
CA THR A 70 2.53 -13.04 -11.03
C THR A 70 3.45 -11.89 -10.55
N PRO A 71 4.75 -12.14 -10.30
CA PRO A 71 5.71 -11.06 -10.08
C PRO A 71 5.73 -10.04 -11.22
N GLU A 72 5.63 -10.48 -12.46
CA GLU A 72 5.65 -9.63 -13.65
C GLU A 72 4.44 -8.69 -13.67
N GLU A 73 3.23 -9.21 -13.42
CA GLU A 73 2.02 -8.38 -13.29
C GLU A 73 2.10 -7.41 -12.11
N PHE A 74 2.67 -7.85 -10.97
CA PHE A 74 2.74 -7.03 -9.77
C PHE A 74 3.75 -5.88 -9.88
N TYR A 75 4.88 -6.11 -10.57
CA TYR A 75 5.95 -5.11 -10.71
C TYR A 75 5.81 -4.26 -11.97
N ASP A 76 4.83 -4.51 -12.82
CA ASP A 76 4.45 -3.64 -13.92
C ASP A 76 3.72 -2.38 -13.39
N PRO A 77 4.30 -1.18 -13.52
CA PRO A 77 3.67 0.07 -13.05
C PRO A 77 2.33 0.38 -13.73
N ALA A 78 2.08 -0.13 -14.94
CA ALA A 78 0.81 0.03 -15.63
C ALA A 78 -0.29 -0.86 -15.04
N ASN A 79 0.07 -1.90 -14.27
CA ASN A 79 -0.87 -2.75 -13.57
C ASN A 79 -1.07 -2.29 -12.12
N VAL A 80 0.04 -2.06 -11.40
CA VAL A 80 0.02 -1.85 -9.95
C VAL A 80 0.78 -0.59 -9.55
N ALA A 81 0.05 0.36 -8.97
CA ALA A 81 0.62 1.48 -8.22
C ALA A 81 0.77 1.09 -6.73
N ILE A 82 1.85 1.54 -6.09
CA ILE A 82 2.15 1.31 -4.68
C ILE A 82 2.43 2.67 -4.04
N VAL A 83 1.52 3.12 -3.18
CA VAL A 83 1.56 4.43 -2.53
C VAL A 83 1.42 4.23 -1.01
N PRO A 84 2.53 4.01 -0.28
CA PRO A 84 2.49 3.86 1.18
C PRO A 84 2.13 5.18 1.86
N MET A 85 1.56 5.14 3.07
CA MET A 85 1.22 6.32 3.86
C MET A 85 2.43 7.21 4.21
N ASP A 86 3.64 6.66 4.18
CA ASP A 86 4.91 7.38 4.20
C ASP A 86 5.84 6.79 3.14
N PHE A 87 6.43 7.61 2.29
CA PHE A 87 7.31 7.12 1.21
C PHE A 87 8.71 6.75 1.72
N TYR A 88 9.00 6.94 3.01
CA TYR A 88 10.29 6.62 3.60
C TYR A 88 10.14 5.63 4.74
N PHE A 89 11.20 4.86 4.98
CA PHE A 89 11.28 4.03 6.18
C PHE A 89 11.40 4.94 7.42
N PRO A 90 10.42 4.97 8.33
CA PRO A 90 10.36 5.98 9.40
C PRO A 90 11.33 5.71 10.55
N GLY A 91 12.10 4.61 10.50
CA GLY A 91 13.01 4.19 11.57
C GLY A 91 12.50 2.98 12.36
N LYS A 92 13.36 2.43 13.21
CA LYS A 92 13.06 1.24 14.02
C LYS A 92 12.53 1.66 15.38
N GLY A 93 11.35 1.17 15.75
CA GLY A 93 10.76 1.27 17.08
C GLY A 93 10.99 0.01 17.93
N ALA A 94 10.35 -0.05 19.10
CA ALA A 94 10.53 -1.13 20.07
C ALA A 94 9.95 -2.49 19.62
N SER A 95 8.83 -2.48 18.91
CA SER A 95 8.08 -3.68 18.49
C SER A 95 8.08 -3.91 16.97
N GLY A 96 8.81 -3.09 16.22
CA GLY A 96 8.83 -3.08 14.77
C GLY A 96 9.21 -1.71 14.24
N ASP A 97 8.89 -1.43 12.99
CA ASP A 97 9.14 -0.13 12.39
C ASP A 97 8.21 0.94 12.99
N LEU A 98 8.67 2.19 13.03
CA LEU A 98 7.87 3.32 13.48
C LEU A 98 6.61 3.50 12.61
N PRO A 99 5.56 4.12 13.15
CA PRO A 99 4.38 4.45 12.35
C PRO A 99 4.71 5.49 11.27
N PRO A 100 3.91 5.56 10.19
CA PRO A 100 4.07 6.57 9.15
C PRO A 100 3.79 7.96 9.75
N ARG A 101 4.49 8.98 9.24
CA ARG A 101 4.28 10.37 9.70
C ARG A 101 2.85 10.81 9.38
N ARG A 102 2.19 11.44 10.35
CA ARG A 102 0.74 11.75 10.28
C ARG A 102 0.40 12.78 9.21
N ASP A 103 1.31 13.72 8.96
CA ASP A 103 1.18 14.83 8.02
C ASP A 103 1.65 14.48 6.60
N PHE A 104 2.34 13.34 6.42
CA PHE A 104 2.95 12.98 5.15
C PHE A 104 1.92 12.65 4.07
N ALA A 105 1.06 11.65 4.29
CA ALA A 105 0.02 11.29 3.32
C ALA A 105 -0.95 12.45 2.99
N PRO A 106 -1.48 13.22 3.97
CA PRO A 106 -2.31 14.39 3.67
C PRO A 106 -1.64 15.42 2.74
N ARG A 107 -0.31 15.53 2.80
CA ARG A 107 0.46 16.44 1.94
C ARG A 107 0.69 15.88 0.54
N TRP A 108 1.13 14.62 0.46
CA TRP A 108 1.71 14.08 -0.79
C TRP A 108 0.79 13.15 -1.57
N HIS A 109 -0.20 12.54 -0.92
CA HIS A 109 -1.12 11.64 -1.62
C HIS A 109 -2.05 12.39 -2.58
N PRO A 110 -2.68 13.53 -2.23
CA PRO A 110 -3.64 14.19 -3.14
C PRO A 110 -3.08 14.46 -4.54
N PRO A 111 -1.93 15.16 -4.72
CA PRO A 111 -1.40 15.42 -6.06
C PRO A 111 -0.92 14.15 -6.78
N LEU A 112 -0.51 13.11 -6.04
CA LEU A 112 -0.11 11.83 -6.63
C LEU A 112 -1.32 11.04 -7.16
N LEU A 113 -2.38 10.96 -6.35
CA LEU A 113 -3.58 10.20 -6.67
C LEU A 113 -4.35 10.83 -7.84
N GLU A 114 -4.27 12.14 -8.02
CA GLU A 114 -4.80 12.82 -9.22
C GLU A 114 -4.16 12.32 -10.52
N GLN A 115 -2.94 11.78 -10.47
CA GLN A 115 -2.26 11.24 -11.65
C GLN A 115 -2.65 9.80 -11.95
N LEU A 116 -3.34 9.09 -11.04
CA LEU A 116 -3.69 7.67 -11.18
C LEU A 116 -5.08 7.52 -11.80
N THR A 117 -5.21 7.88 -13.08
CA THR A 117 -6.50 8.05 -13.75
C THR A 117 -7.21 6.74 -14.08
N GLU A 118 -6.48 5.64 -14.17
CA GLU A 118 -7.02 4.34 -14.61
C GLU A 118 -7.31 3.35 -13.46
N VAL A 119 -7.14 3.76 -12.20
CA VAL A 119 -7.34 2.90 -11.02
C VAL A 119 -8.80 2.46 -10.91
N ARG A 120 -9.01 1.14 -10.82
CA ARG A 120 -10.34 0.51 -10.65
C ARG A 120 -10.51 -0.15 -9.28
N LEU A 121 -9.41 -0.47 -8.60
CA LEU A 121 -9.40 -1.10 -7.27
C LEU A 121 -8.30 -0.49 -6.39
N THR A 122 -8.62 -0.15 -5.15
CA THR A 122 -7.65 0.32 -4.16
C THR A 122 -7.58 -0.64 -2.98
N ILE A 123 -6.47 -1.35 -2.82
CA ILE A 123 -6.22 -2.26 -1.71
C ILE A 123 -5.65 -1.47 -0.52
N LEU A 124 -6.35 -1.53 0.62
CA LEU A 124 -5.97 -0.83 1.86
C LEU A 124 -5.38 -1.82 2.87
N ILE A 125 -4.06 -1.81 3.01
CA ILE A 125 -3.33 -2.77 3.84
C ILE A 125 -3.06 -2.20 5.23
N GLY A 126 -3.71 -2.80 6.24
CA GLY A 126 -3.49 -2.47 7.65
C GLY A 126 -4.22 -1.20 8.12
N ALA A 127 -4.13 -0.95 9.43
CA ALA A 127 -4.99 0.03 10.10
C ALA A 127 -4.74 1.48 9.68
N TYR A 128 -3.51 1.85 9.34
CA TYR A 128 -3.17 3.22 8.93
C TYR A 128 -3.85 3.60 7.61
N ALA A 129 -3.71 2.74 6.58
CA ALA A 129 -4.34 2.94 5.29
C ALA A 129 -5.86 2.92 5.40
N GLN A 130 -6.42 1.93 6.11
CA GLN A 130 -7.87 1.82 6.29
C GLN A 130 -8.47 3.03 7.02
N ARG A 131 -7.85 3.51 8.10
CA ARG A 131 -8.33 4.70 8.82
C ARG A 131 -8.29 5.96 7.96
N ALA A 132 -7.27 6.09 7.12
CA ALA A 132 -7.13 7.26 6.25
C ALA A 132 -8.15 7.26 5.10
N TYR A 133 -8.47 6.10 4.53
CA TYR A 133 -9.21 6.03 3.26
C TYR A 133 -10.66 5.53 3.36
N LEU A 134 -11.02 4.75 4.39
CA LEU A 134 -12.41 4.32 4.56
C LEU A 134 -13.31 5.44 5.08
N GLY A 135 -12.75 6.43 5.79
CA GLY A 135 -13.46 7.60 6.28
C GLY A 135 -14.69 7.22 7.12
N PRO A 136 -15.88 7.83 6.90
CA PRO A 136 -17.11 7.50 7.63
C PRO A 136 -17.61 6.06 7.43
N ARG A 137 -17.12 5.35 6.41
CA ARG A 137 -17.47 3.93 6.17
C ARG A 137 -16.68 2.99 7.06
N ALA A 138 -15.63 3.45 7.74
CA ALA A 138 -14.82 2.58 8.59
C ALA A 138 -15.66 1.97 9.73
N GLY A 139 -15.59 0.65 9.87
CA GLY A 139 -15.95 -0.05 11.08
C GLY A 139 -15.07 0.33 12.26
N ARG A 140 -15.42 -0.16 13.45
CA ARG A 140 -14.74 0.18 14.71
C ARG A 140 -13.37 -0.47 14.82
N THR A 141 -13.13 -1.57 14.09
CA THR A 141 -11.88 -2.32 14.14
C THR A 141 -11.37 -2.71 12.75
N LEU A 142 -10.07 -2.99 12.67
CA LEU A 142 -9.44 -3.60 11.48
C LEU A 142 -10.20 -4.86 11.04
N THR A 143 -10.54 -5.73 11.99
CA THR A 143 -11.26 -6.98 11.71
C THR A 143 -12.62 -6.72 11.09
N GLU A 144 -13.39 -5.77 11.62
CA GLU A 144 -14.71 -5.40 11.07
C GLU A 144 -14.58 -4.90 9.63
N ASN A 145 -13.61 -4.03 9.34
CA ASN A 145 -13.36 -3.54 7.98
C ASN A 145 -13.02 -4.68 7.00
N VAL A 146 -12.11 -5.58 7.40
CA VAL A 146 -11.66 -6.69 6.54
C VAL A 146 -12.78 -7.70 6.33
N ARG A 147 -13.61 -7.96 7.35
CA ARG A 147 -14.79 -8.83 7.22
C ARG A 147 -15.83 -8.25 6.27
N ALA A 148 -15.92 -6.92 6.20
CA ALA A 148 -16.83 -6.19 5.32
C ALA A 148 -16.17 -5.74 4.01
N ALA A 149 -15.06 -6.36 3.57
CA ALA A 149 -14.28 -5.87 2.43
C ALA A 149 -15.09 -5.63 1.14
N GLU A 150 -16.07 -6.50 0.86
CA GLU A 150 -16.96 -6.36 -0.31
C GLU A 150 -17.79 -5.07 -0.28
N THR A 151 -18.25 -4.64 0.90
CA THR A 151 -19.09 -3.44 1.03
C THR A 151 -18.30 -2.14 0.91
N HIS A 152 -16.97 -2.21 0.98
CA HIS A 152 -16.08 -1.07 0.86
C HIS A 152 -15.65 -0.77 -0.59
N LEU A 153 -15.98 -1.65 -1.54
CA LEU A 153 -15.62 -1.50 -2.96
C LEU A 153 -15.94 -0.08 -3.49
N PRO A 154 -15.04 0.51 -4.29
CA PRO A 154 -13.80 -0.06 -4.85
C PRO A 154 -12.59 -0.04 -3.89
N LEU A 155 -12.78 0.25 -2.59
CA LEU A 155 -11.74 0.12 -1.58
C LEU A 155 -11.76 -1.29 -0.97
N PHE A 156 -10.64 -2.00 -0.98
CA PHE A 156 -10.54 -3.36 -0.50
C PHE A 156 -9.62 -3.47 0.72
N PRO A 157 -10.16 -3.39 1.95
CA PRO A 157 -9.36 -3.49 3.16
C PRO A 157 -8.87 -4.91 3.43
N ILE A 158 -7.57 -5.06 3.68
CA ILE A 158 -6.96 -6.32 4.14
C ILE A 158 -6.02 -6.11 5.34
N VAL A 159 -5.74 -7.19 6.05
CA VAL A 159 -4.67 -7.21 7.05
C VAL A 159 -3.29 -7.22 6.40
N HIS A 160 -2.26 -6.86 7.15
CA HIS A 160 -0.88 -6.92 6.63
C HIS A 160 -0.44 -8.39 6.40
N PRO A 161 0.24 -8.72 5.29
CA PRO A 161 0.85 -10.03 5.05
C PRO A 161 2.13 -10.27 5.85
N SER A 162 2.24 -9.72 7.07
CA SER A 162 3.41 -9.90 7.92
C SER A 162 3.33 -11.16 8.80
N PRO A 163 4.47 -11.61 9.36
CA PRO A 163 4.50 -12.61 10.42
C PRO A 163 3.70 -12.18 11.67
N LEU A 164 3.70 -10.88 12.00
CA LEU A 164 2.97 -10.33 13.16
C LEU A 164 1.45 -10.55 13.06
N ALA A 165 0.92 -10.56 11.84
CA ALA A 165 -0.49 -10.82 11.59
C ALA A 165 -0.84 -12.32 11.50
N ARG A 166 0.12 -13.25 11.66
CA ARG A 166 -0.13 -14.69 11.60
C ARG A 166 -1.15 -15.15 12.64
N GLY A 167 -0.98 -14.71 13.90
CA GLY A 167 -1.92 -15.06 14.97
C GLY A 167 -3.33 -14.52 14.72
N TRP A 168 -3.46 -13.36 14.08
CA TRP A 168 -4.77 -12.84 13.65
C TRP A 168 -5.38 -13.75 12.57
N ARG A 169 -4.62 -14.14 11.55
CA ARG A 169 -5.12 -15.01 10.46
C ARG A 169 -5.53 -16.38 10.97
N SER A 170 -4.80 -16.96 11.92
CA SER A 170 -5.19 -18.24 12.53
C SER A 170 -6.50 -18.16 13.32
N LYS A 171 -6.83 -17.00 13.90
CA LYS A 171 -8.11 -16.78 14.60
C LYS A 171 -9.25 -16.37 13.68
N ASN A 172 -8.95 -16.04 12.42
CA ASN A 172 -9.88 -15.54 11.42
C ASN A 172 -9.70 -16.35 10.12
N PRO A 173 -9.99 -17.67 10.12
CA PRO A 173 -9.75 -18.55 8.97
C PRO A 173 -10.48 -18.10 7.71
N TRP A 174 -11.66 -17.51 7.89
CA TRP A 174 -12.47 -16.87 6.85
C TRP A 174 -11.70 -15.84 6.00
N PHE A 175 -10.64 -15.22 6.53
CA PHE A 175 -9.83 -14.31 5.73
C PHE A 175 -9.20 -15.04 4.53
N GLN A 176 -8.67 -16.24 4.76
CA GLN A 176 -8.07 -17.04 3.70
C GLN A 176 -9.13 -17.75 2.85
N GLU A 177 -10.23 -18.19 3.47
CA GLU A 177 -11.26 -19.00 2.81
C GLU A 177 -12.25 -18.16 1.98
N GLU A 178 -12.52 -16.92 2.40
CA GLU A 178 -13.54 -16.05 1.79
C GLU A 178 -12.92 -14.76 1.24
N THR A 179 -12.17 -14.01 2.06
CA THR A 179 -11.68 -12.66 1.68
C THR A 179 -10.58 -12.69 0.64
N VAL A 180 -9.63 -13.63 0.72
CA VAL A 180 -8.54 -13.75 -0.25
C VAL A 180 -9.03 -14.15 -1.64
N PRO A 181 -9.92 -15.16 -1.81
CA PRO A 181 -10.53 -15.45 -3.11
C PRO A 181 -11.27 -14.26 -3.71
N LEU A 182 -12.02 -13.51 -2.88
CA LEU A 182 -12.70 -12.30 -3.32
C LEU A 182 -11.70 -11.22 -3.77
N LEU A 183 -10.61 -11.01 -3.02
CA LEU A 183 -9.54 -10.07 -3.41
C LEU A 183 -8.98 -10.43 -4.78
N ALA A 184 -8.61 -11.70 -4.99
CA ALA A 184 -8.04 -12.15 -6.26
C ALA A 184 -9.01 -11.93 -7.44
N ALA A 185 -10.30 -12.19 -7.24
CA ALA A 185 -11.33 -11.92 -8.25
C ALA A 185 -11.43 -10.42 -8.59
N GLN A 186 -11.42 -9.54 -7.58
CA GLN A 186 -11.47 -8.08 -7.78
C GLN A 186 -10.21 -7.55 -8.47
N VAL A 187 -9.03 -8.08 -8.10
CA VAL A 187 -7.76 -7.74 -8.76
C VAL A 187 -7.79 -8.15 -10.24
N ARG A 188 -8.21 -9.38 -10.55
CA ARG A 188 -8.30 -9.83 -11.94
C ARG A 188 -9.28 -9.00 -12.76
N ALA A 189 -10.44 -8.65 -12.18
CA ALA A 189 -11.40 -7.76 -12.82
C ALA A 189 -10.77 -6.39 -13.13
N ALA A 190 -10.10 -5.76 -12.15
CA ALA A 190 -9.43 -4.47 -12.35
C ALA A 190 -8.35 -4.52 -13.45
N LEU A 191 -7.56 -5.60 -13.52
CA LEU A 191 -6.51 -5.79 -14.52
C LEU A 191 -7.04 -6.13 -15.93
N THR A 192 -8.34 -6.38 -16.12
CA THR A 192 -8.94 -6.68 -17.44
C THR A 192 -9.97 -5.65 -17.93
N ALA A 193 -10.23 -4.62 -17.11
CA ALA A 193 -11.30 -3.64 -17.33
C ALA A 193 -10.87 -2.41 -18.15
#